data_AF-A0A1I3WRX2-F1
#
_entry.id   AF-A0A1I3WRX2-F1
#
_cell.length_a   1.000
_cell.length_b   1.000
_cell.length_c   1.000
_cell.angle_alpha   90.00
_cell.angle_beta   90.00
_cell.angle_gamma   90.00
#
_symmetry.space_group_name_H-M   'P 1'
#
loop_
_entity.id
_entity.type
_entity.pdbx_description
1 polymer ?
#
loop_
_entity_poly.entity_id
_entity_poly.type
_entity_poly.pdbx_seq_one_letter_code
_entity_poly.pdbx_strand_id
1 'polypeptide(L)'
;MKKTGKRQLRGEALERRIEAVIRELASEAKRAGESFTYNATKVAEQVPTTRKTLRAHDDLVEKVIADLDARRRMVDGNATIEHLREQNARLKEQIEEREKTILALRSHCANIYERLHANSIEAAHLIRPIVEAESANAGHCLLCGGEAPTSSRQSNVVPLKERK
;
A
#
# COMPACT_ATOMS: atom_id res chain seq x y z
N MET A 1 25.75 11.93 48.81
CA MET A 1 25.27 10.54 48.62
C MET A 1 25.92 9.96 47.38
N LYS A 2 26.81 8.96 47.52
CA LYS A 2 27.47 8.30 46.38
C LYS A 2 26.41 7.52 45.60
N LYS A 3 26.15 7.89 44.34
CA LYS A 3 25.36 7.08 43.41
C LYS A 3 26.09 5.74 43.26
N THR A 4 25.60 4.69 43.92
CA THR A 4 26.07 3.32 43.71
C THR A 4 25.81 2.98 42.26
N GLY A 5 26.83 3.08 41.41
CA GLY A 5 26.75 2.68 40.02
C GLY A 5 26.33 1.22 39.97
N LYS A 6 25.15 0.94 39.38
CA LYS A 6 24.68 -0.44 39.15
C LYS A 6 25.83 -1.19 38.45
N ARG A 7 26.34 -2.26 39.08
CA ARG A 7 27.38 -3.13 38.49
C ARG A 7 26.91 -3.53 37.09
N GLN A 8 27.70 -3.19 36.07
CA GLN A 8 27.41 -3.62 34.71
C GLN A 8 27.52 -5.14 34.65
N LEU A 9 26.40 -5.82 34.39
CA LEU A 9 26.38 -7.24 34.07
C LEU A 9 26.86 -7.42 32.63
N ARG A 10 27.67 -8.46 32.36
CA ARG A 10 28.23 -8.77 31.04
C ARG A 10 28.20 -10.27 30.79
N GLY A 11 28.13 -10.67 29.50
CA GLY A 11 28.17 -12.07 29.07
C GLY A 11 26.98 -12.89 29.59
N GLU A 12 27.21 -14.16 29.92
CA GLU A 12 26.17 -15.09 30.40
C GLU A 12 25.39 -14.59 31.63
N ALA A 13 26.04 -13.84 32.52
CA ALA A 13 25.39 -13.28 33.70
C ALA A 13 24.31 -12.25 33.33
N LEU A 14 24.51 -11.54 32.22
CA LEU A 14 23.50 -10.63 31.68
C LEU A 14 22.36 -11.40 31.02
N GLU A 15 22.69 -12.41 30.23
CA GLU A 15 21.70 -13.25 29.53
C GLU A 15 20.75 -13.95 30.49
N ARG A 16 21.28 -14.59 31.54
CA ARG A 16 20.47 -15.21 32.60
C ARG A 16 19.58 -14.19 33.32
N ARG A 17 20.05 -12.95 33.49
CA ARG A 17 19.25 -11.89 34.11
C ARG A 17 18.13 -11.40 33.21
N ILE A 18 18.38 -11.28 31.90
CA ILE A 18 17.36 -10.94 30.91
C ILE A 18 16.27 -12.00 30.91
N GLU A 19 16.64 -13.28 30.82
CA GLU A 19 15.70 -14.41 30.87
C GLU A 19 14.87 -14.41 32.16
N ALA A 20 15.53 -14.28 33.32
CA ALA A 20 14.85 -14.24 34.62
C ALA A 20 13.81 -13.12 34.69
N VAL A 21 14.17 -11.90 34.27
CA VAL A 21 13.26 -10.75 34.27
C VAL A 21 12.08 -10.95 33.33
N ILE A 22 12.30 -11.52 32.13
CA ILE A 22 11.21 -11.82 31.19
C ILE A 22 10.25 -12.83 31.80
N ARG A 23 10.77 -13.88 32.47
CA ARG A 23 9.95 -14.89 33.15
C ARG A 23 9.22 -14.34 34.37
N GLU A 24 9.85 -13.48 35.16
CA GLU A 24 9.22 -12.78 36.29
C GLU A 24 8.03 -11.95 35.80
N LEU A 25 8.23 -11.09 34.81
CA LEU A 25 7.17 -10.27 34.22
C LEU A 25 6.05 -11.12 33.60
N ALA A 26 6.39 -12.24 32.97
CA ALA A 26 5.40 -13.18 32.45
C ALA A 26 4.59 -13.84 33.57
N SER A 27 5.23 -14.20 34.68
CA SER A 27 4.56 -14.78 35.84
C SER A 27 3.64 -13.78 36.54
N GLU A 28 4.03 -12.51 36.61
CA GLU A 28 3.21 -11.41 37.14
C GLU A 28 1.97 -11.19 36.27
N ALA A 29 2.12 -11.16 34.94
CA ALA A 29 1.00 -11.06 34.01
C ALA A 29 0.04 -12.26 34.13
N LYS A 30 0.58 -13.49 34.22
CA LYS A 30 -0.23 -14.70 34.44
C LYS A 30 -0.99 -14.66 35.77
N ARG A 31 -0.38 -14.17 36.85
CA ARG A 31 -1.06 -13.99 38.15
C ARG A 31 -2.17 -12.94 38.10
N ALA A 32 -2.00 -11.91 37.26
CA ALA A 32 -3.03 -10.91 37.00
C ALA A 32 -4.12 -11.40 36.04
N GLY A 33 -3.99 -12.60 35.46
CA GLY A 33 -4.94 -13.15 34.47
C GLY A 33 -4.76 -12.56 33.06
N GLU A 34 -3.67 -11.86 32.80
CA GLU A 34 -3.38 -11.20 31.52
C GLU A 34 -2.41 -12.02 30.67
N SER A 35 -2.54 -11.91 29.35
CA SER A 35 -1.56 -12.48 28.41
C SER A 35 -0.28 -11.64 28.42
N PHE A 36 0.87 -12.29 28.65
CA PHE A 36 2.15 -11.59 28.68
C PHE A 36 2.55 -11.12 27.28
N THR A 37 2.80 -9.82 27.15
CA THR A 37 3.36 -9.23 25.92
C THR A 37 4.71 -8.61 26.21
N TYR A 38 5.76 -9.09 25.55
CA TYR A 38 7.13 -8.59 25.74
C TYR A 38 7.24 -7.12 25.32
N ASN A 39 7.77 -6.29 26.21
CA ASN A 39 8.05 -4.88 25.95
C ASN A 39 9.50 -4.57 26.32
N ALA A 40 10.33 -4.29 25.31
CA ALA A 40 11.76 -4.02 25.47
C ALA A 40 12.05 -2.83 26.42
N THR A 41 11.15 -1.84 26.50
CA THR A 41 11.33 -0.71 27.42
C THR A 41 11.16 -1.15 28.88
N LYS A 42 10.10 -1.92 29.19
CA LYS A 42 9.87 -2.43 30.56
C LYS A 42 10.99 -3.35 31.02
N VAL A 43 11.50 -4.21 30.11
CA VAL A 43 12.63 -5.11 30.42
C VAL A 43 13.92 -4.32 30.64
N ALA A 44 14.19 -3.27 29.84
CA ALA A 44 15.36 -2.41 29.99
C ALA A 44 15.33 -1.52 31.27
N GLU A 45 14.18 -1.31 31.88
CA GLU A 45 14.07 -0.62 33.17
C GLU A 45 14.46 -1.53 34.35
N GLN A 46 14.13 -2.82 34.25
CA GLN A 46 14.40 -3.82 35.29
C GLN A 46 15.79 -4.48 35.16
N VAL A 47 16.30 -4.64 33.93
CA VAL A 47 17.68 -5.07 33.66
C VAL A 47 18.53 -3.81 33.45
N PRO A 48 19.73 -3.67 34.06
CA PRO A 48 20.60 -2.50 33.88
C PRO A 48 21.25 -2.46 32.48
N THR A 49 20.42 -2.40 31.43
CA THR A 49 20.79 -2.45 30.01
C THR A 49 19.97 -1.48 29.20
N THR A 50 20.48 -1.12 28.03
CA THR A 50 19.74 -0.31 27.05
C THR A 50 18.87 -1.19 26.15
N ARG A 51 17.87 -0.60 25.50
CA ARG A 51 17.13 -1.28 24.41
C ARG A 51 18.04 -1.75 23.28
N LYS A 52 19.14 -1.04 23.00
CA LYS A 52 20.13 -1.42 21.97
C LYS A 52 20.86 -2.71 22.36
N THR A 53 21.22 -2.88 23.63
CA THR A 53 21.82 -4.12 24.12
C THR A 53 20.83 -5.28 24.14
N LEU A 54 19.54 -5.04 24.45
CA LEU A 54 18.52 -6.08 24.30
C LEU A 54 18.39 -6.55 22.84
N ARG A 55 18.43 -5.62 21.87
CA ARG A 55 18.46 -5.96 20.43
C ARG A 55 19.65 -6.81 20.01
N ALA A 56 20.80 -6.65 20.66
CA ALA A 56 21.98 -7.47 20.37
C ALA A 56 21.83 -8.91 20.88
N HIS A 57 20.91 -9.15 21.82
CA HIS A 57 20.56 -10.47 22.34
C HIS A 57 19.14 -10.89 21.90
N ASP A 58 18.69 -10.42 20.73
CA ASP A 58 17.33 -10.68 20.23
C ASP A 58 17.05 -12.18 20.07
N ASP A 59 18.04 -12.98 19.63
CA ASP A 59 17.91 -14.43 19.50
C ASP A 59 17.55 -15.12 20.83
N LEU A 60 18.14 -14.65 21.94
CA LEU A 60 17.83 -15.17 23.28
C LEU A 60 16.44 -14.72 23.72
N VAL A 61 16.10 -13.46 23.46
CA VAL A 61 14.78 -12.90 23.78
C VAL A 61 13.68 -13.62 23.01
N GLU A 62 13.89 -13.93 21.73
CA GLU A 62 12.93 -14.66 20.90
C GLU A 62 12.73 -16.10 21.38
N LYS A 63 13.80 -16.81 21.75
CA LYS A 63 13.69 -18.15 22.36
C LYS A 63 12.84 -18.11 23.64
N VAL A 64 13.12 -17.18 24.54
CA VAL A 64 12.38 -17.07 25.81
C VAL A 64 10.91 -16.67 25.58
N ILE A 65 10.64 -15.81 24.60
CA ILE A 65 9.27 -15.43 24.23
C ILE A 65 8.52 -16.63 23.63
N ALA A 66 9.16 -17.40 22.75
CA ALA A 66 8.59 -18.59 22.14
C ALA A 66 8.30 -19.67 23.20
N ASP A 67 9.22 -19.92 24.13
CA ASP A 67 9.04 -20.86 25.25
C ASP A 67 7.86 -20.47 26.15
N LEU A 68 7.59 -19.17 26.28
CA LEU A 68 6.50 -18.64 27.10
C LEU A 68 5.16 -18.54 26.35
N ASP A 69 5.13 -18.89 25.06
CA ASP A 69 4.02 -18.64 24.13
C ASP A 69 3.52 -17.18 24.20
N ALA A 70 4.46 -16.26 24.37
CA ALA A 70 4.18 -14.85 24.58
C ALA A 70 4.26 -14.09 23.25
N ARG A 71 3.53 -12.97 23.14
CA ARG A 71 3.65 -12.09 21.97
C ARG A 71 4.70 -11.02 22.21
N ARG A 72 5.51 -10.72 21.20
CA ARG A 72 6.37 -9.54 21.22
C ARG A 72 5.53 -8.31 20.89
N ARG A 73 5.63 -7.23 21.67
CA ARG A 73 5.08 -5.93 21.27
C ARG A 73 5.85 -5.47 20.05
N MET A 74 5.31 -5.74 18.86
CA MET A 74 5.89 -5.24 17.62
C MET A 74 5.76 -3.72 17.61
N VAL A 75 6.84 -3.02 17.26
CA VAL A 75 6.74 -1.60 16.93
C VAL A 75 5.86 -1.52 15.69
N ASP A 76 4.85 -0.66 15.72
CA ASP A 76 3.75 -0.53 14.74
C ASP A 76 4.17 -0.53 13.26
N GLY A 77 5.46 -0.29 12.97
CA GLY A 77 6.08 -0.40 11.65
C GLY A 77 6.06 -1.81 11.03
N ASN A 78 6.26 -2.90 11.79
CA ASN A 78 6.33 -4.23 11.17
C ASN A 78 4.95 -4.76 10.75
N ALA A 79 3.91 -4.50 11.55
CA ALA A 79 2.54 -4.86 11.20
C ALA A 79 2.03 -4.04 9.99
N THR A 80 2.39 -2.76 9.92
CA THR A 80 2.09 -1.93 8.74
C THR A 80 2.90 -2.38 7.52
N ILE A 81 4.16 -2.79 7.66
CA ILE A 81 4.96 -3.33 6.55
C ILE A 81 4.33 -4.63 6.02
N GLU A 82 3.96 -5.59 6.87
CA GLU A 82 3.33 -6.82 6.43
C GLU A 82 1.97 -6.55 5.77
N HIS A 83 1.16 -5.66 6.34
CA HIS A 83 -0.11 -5.24 5.73
C HIS A 83 0.10 -4.59 4.36
N LEU A 84 1.08 -3.71 4.22
CA LEU A 84 1.42 -3.06 2.95
C LEU A 84 2.00 -4.04 1.93
N ARG A 85 2.72 -5.08 2.37
CA ARG A 85 3.20 -6.17 1.51
C ARG A 85 2.03 -6.99 0.98
N GLU A 86 1.09 -7.34 1.85
CA GLU A 86 -0.12 -8.09 1.48
C GLU A 86 -1.01 -7.28 0.51
N GLN A 87 -1.20 -5.98 0.77
CA GLN A 87 -1.90 -5.09 -0.16
C GLN A 87 -1.20 -4.99 -1.52
N ASN A 88 0.13 -4.89 -1.54
CA ASN A 88 0.90 -4.87 -2.78
C ASN A 88 0.76 -6.18 -3.57
N ALA A 89 0.79 -7.33 -2.89
CA ALA A 89 0.60 -8.62 -3.54
C ALA A 89 -0.79 -8.70 -4.20
N ARG A 90 -1.84 -8.32 -3.46
CA ARG A 90 -3.22 -8.28 -3.96
C ARG A 90 -3.38 -7.34 -5.16
N LEU A 91 -2.79 -6.14 -5.09
CA LEU A 91 -2.86 -5.18 -6.19
C LEU A 91 -2.14 -5.69 -7.45
N LYS A 92 -1.00 -6.39 -7.29
CA LYS A 92 -0.31 -7.03 -8.42
C LYS A 92 -1.16 -8.11 -9.07
N GLU A 93 -1.76 -8.99 -8.27
CA GLU A 93 -2.68 -10.02 -8.79
C GLU A 93 -3.85 -9.39 -9.55
N GLN A 94 -4.45 -8.32 -9.03
CA GLN A 94 -5.51 -7.59 -9.72
C GLN A 94 -5.03 -6.97 -11.03
N ILE A 95 -3.83 -6.40 -11.07
CA ILE A 95 -3.25 -5.85 -12.31
C ILE A 95 -3.10 -6.97 -13.35
N GLU A 96 -2.50 -8.11 -12.97
CA GLU A 96 -2.31 -9.24 -13.87
C GLU A 96 -3.64 -9.81 -14.41
N GLU A 97 -4.66 -9.91 -13.56
CA GLU A 97 -5.99 -10.35 -13.98
C GLU A 97 -6.64 -9.36 -14.97
N ARG A 98 -6.51 -8.06 -14.70
CA ARG A 98 -7.03 -7.00 -15.59
C ARG A 98 -6.28 -6.98 -16.91
N GLU A 99 -4.96 -7.15 -16.91
CA GLU A 99 -4.16 -7.24 -18.13
C GLU A 99 -4.57 -8.44 -18.99
N LYS A 100 -4.79 -9.62 -18.39
CA LYS A 100 -5.34 -10.79 -19.09
C LYS A 100 -6.71 -10.49 -19.69
N THR A 101 -7.57 -9.81 -18.94
CA THR A 101 -8.90 -9.41 -19.43
C THR A 101 -8.81 -8.45 -20.60
N ILE A 102 -7.93 -7.45 -20.53
CA ILE A 102 -7.69 -6.49 -21.63
C ILE A 102 -7.19 -7.21 -22.88
N LEU A 103 -6.25 -8.13 -22.74
CA LEU A 103 -5.74 -8.92 -23.86
C LEU A 103 -6.84 -9.78 -24.49
N ALA A 104 -7.65 -10.44 -23.67
CA ALA A 104 -8.80 -11.22 -24.14
C ALA A 104 -9.79 -10.34 -24.92
N LEU A 105 -10.17 -9.18 -24.38
CA LEU A 105 -11.06 -8.23 -25.06
C LEU A 105 -10.47 -7.71 -26.37
N ARG A 106 -9.18 -7.36 -26.40
CA ARG A 106 -8.49 -6.93 -27.62
C ARG A 106 -8.49 -8.03 -28.69
N SER A 107 -8.22 -9.28 -28.29
CA SER A 107 -8.25 -10.42 -29.20
C SER A 107 -9.66 -10.67 -29.74
N HIS A 108 -10.68 -10.48 -28.91
CA HIS A 108 -12.07 -10.61 -29.32
C HIS A 108 -12.46 -9.52 -30.33
N CYS A 109 -12.07 -8.27 -30.08
CA CYS A 109 -12.28 -7.17 -31.01
C CYS A 109 -11.58 -7.45 -32.35
N ALA A 110 -10.34 -7.94 -32.34
CA ALA A 110 -9.63 -8.29 -33.57
C ALA A 110 -10.40 -9.36 -34.37
N ASN A 111 -10.88 -10.40 -33.71
CA ASN A 111 -11.68 -11.45 -34.34
C ASN A 111 -12.98 -10.92 -34.97
N ILE A 112 -13.67 -10.00 -34.30
CA ILE A 112 -14.86 -9.34 -34.86
C ILE A 112 -14.51 -8.61 -36.15
N TYR A 113 -13.44 -7.80 -36.15
CA TYR A 113 -13.03 -7.07 -37.35
C TYR A 113 -12.57 -8.00 -38.49
N GLU A 114 -11.86 -9.08 -38.18
CA GLU A 114 -11.49 -10.11 -39.16
C GLU A 114 -12.72 -10.74 -39.82
N ARG A 115 -13.75 -11.10 -39.02
CA ARG A 115 -15.00 -11.65 -39.55
C ARG A 115 -15.76 -10.66 -40.40
N LEU A 116 -15.85 -9.39 -39.98
CA LEU A 116 -16.50 -8.35 -40.77
C LEU A 116 -15.78 -8.16 -42.11
N HIS A 117 -14.45 -8.10 -42.08
CA HIS A 117 -13.62 -8.00 -43.27
C HIS A 117 -13.80 -9.21 -44.21
N ALA A 118 -13.80 -10.43 -43.67
CA ALA A 118 -14.00 -11.66 -44.45
C ALA A 118 -15.36 -11.73 -45.15
N ASN A 119 -16.37 -11.04 -44.61
CA ASN A 119 -17.71 -10.94 -45.20
C ASN A 119 -17.93 -9.63 -45.98
N SER A 120 -16.85 -8.88 -46.26
CA SER A 120 -16.89 -7.58 -46.95
C SER A 120 -17.84 -6.55 -46.31
N ILE A 121 -18.00 -6.61 -44.98
CA ILE A 121 -18.81 -5.66 -44.21
C ILE A 121 -17.91 -4.50 -43.77
N GLU A 122 -18.29 -3.27 -44.11
CA GLU A 122 -17.57 -2.08 -43.68
C GLU A 122 -17.67 -1.88 -42.15
N ALA A 123 -16.58 -2.16 -41.45
CA ALA A 123 -16.47 -1.94 -40.00
C ALA A 123 -16.64 -0.46 -39.60
N ALA A 124 -16.45 0.47 -40.55
CA ALA A 124 -16.66 1.90 -40.35
C ALA A 124 -18.08 2.21 -39.83
N HIS A 125 -19.09 1.45 -40.21
CA HIS A 125 -20.46 1.65 -39.73
C HIS A 125 -20.62 1.45 -38.22
N LEU A 126 -19.77 0.65 -37.58
CA LEU A 126 -19.82 0.40 -36.14
C LEU A 126 -19.13 1.52 -35.33
N ILE A 127 -18.07 2.09 -35.89
CA ILE A 127 -17.19 3.03 -35.19
C ILE A 127 -17.60 4.48 -35.44
N ARG A 128 -18.12 4.78 -36.63
CA ARG A 128 -18.44 6.14 -37.07
C ARG A 128 -19.37 6.92 -36.12
N PRO A 129 -20.49 6.36 -35.61
CA PRO A 129 -21.35 7.08 -34.67
C PRO A 129 -20.65 7.46 -33.36
N ILE A 130 -19.72 6.61 -32.90
CA ILE A 130 -18.94 6.84 -31.68
C ILE A 130 -17.95 7.98 -31.92
N VAL A 131 -17.19 7.91 -33.01
CA VAL A 131 -16.17 8.91 -33.34
C VAL A 131 -16.78 10.26 -33.68
N GLU A 132 -17.95 10.29 -34.33
CA GLU A 132 -18.69 11.54 -34.58
C GLU A 132 -19.15 12.20 -33.28
N ALA A 133 -19.66 11.41 -32.32
CA ALA A 133 -20.05 11.93 -30.99
C ALA A 133 -18.84 12.42 -30.19
N GLU A 134 -17.74 11.67 -30.18
CA GLU A 134 -16.49 12.08 -29.51
C GLU A 134 -15.87 13.31 -30.16
N SER A 135 -15.91 13.41 -31.49
CA SER A 135 -15.43 14.58 -32.24
C SER A 135 -16.26 15.83 -31.94
N ALA A 136 -17.59 15.68 -31.81
CA ALA A 136 -18.47 16.78 -31.42
C ALA A 136 -18.14 17.28 -29.99
N ASN A 137 -17.82 16.38 -29.07
CA ASN A 137 -17.38 16.74 -27.72
C ASN A 137 -15.99 17.39 -27.69
N ALA A 138 -15.07 16.92 -28.54
CA ALA A 138 -13.71 17.44 -28.64
C ALA A 138 -13.62 18.80 -29.36
N GLY A 139 -14.66 19.19 -30.11
CA GLY A 139 -14.68 20.44 -30.90
C GLY A 139 -13.85 20.38 -32.18
N HIS A 140 -13.31 19.22 -32.52
CA HIS A 140 -12.59 18.96 -33.77
C HIS A 140 -12.83 17.52 -34.22
N CYS A 141 -12.64 17.26 -35.51
CA CYS A 141 -12.69 15.91 -36.06
C CYS A 141 -11.52 15.07 -35.53
N LEU A 142 -11.80 13.93 -34.90
CA LEU A 142 -10.78 13.02 -34.39
C LEU A 142 -10.06 12.22 -35.49
N LEU A 143 -10.64 12.14 -36.70
CA LEU A 143 -10.07 11.40 -37.82
C LEU A 143 -9.11 12.23 -38.67
N CYS A 144 -9.43 13.51 -38.90
CA CYS A 144 -8.64 14.39 -39.78
C CYS A 144 -8.09 15.65 -39.09
N GLY A 145 -8.42 15.90 -37.82
CA GLY A 145 -7.97 17.07 -37.07
C GLY A 145 -8.62 18.39 -37.49
N GLY A 146 -9.59 18.37 -38.41
CA GLY A 146 -10.30 19.57 -38.83
C GLY A 146 -11.13 20.16 -37.69
N GLU A 147 -10.96 21.45 -37.40
CA GLU A 147 -11.76 22.15 -36.40
C GLU A 147 -13.24 22.16 -36.81
N ALA A 148 -14.14 21.96 -35.84
CA ALA A 148 -15.56 22.13 -36.12
C ALA A 148 -15.78 23.58 -36.58
N PRO A 149 -16.58 23.82 -37.64
CA PRO A 149 -16.88 25.18 -38.05
C PRO A 149 -17.46 25.90 -36.83
N THR A 150 -16.78 26.94 -36.36
CA THR A 150 -17.27 27.76 -35.27
C THR A 150 -18.64 28.24 -35.68
N SER A 151 -19.68 27.68 -35.06
CA SER A 151 -21.04 28.17 -35.18
C SER A 151 -20.94 29.65 -34.85
N SER A 152 -21.07 30.50 -35.86
CA SER A 152 -21.18 31.93 -35.71
C SER A 152 -22.43 32.18 -34.89
N ARG A 153 -22.31 32.14 -33.56
CA ARG A 153 -23.29 32.76 -32.68
C ARG A 153 -23.32 34.21 -33.13
N GLN A 154 -24.38 34.60 -33.82
CA GLN A 154 -24.64 35.99 -34.17
C GLN A 154 -24.51 36.80 -32.89
N SER A 155 -23.44 37.56 -32.77
CA SER A 155 -23.26 38.45 -31.62
C SER A 155 -24.29 39.55 -31.75
N ASN A 156 -25.30 39.56 -30.87
CA ASN A 156 -26.28 40.65 -30.77
C ASN A 156 -25.67 41.94 -30.19
N VAL A 157 -24.36 42.14 -30.34
CA VAL A 157 -23.65 43.30 -29.80
C VAL A 157 -23.70 44.40 -30.84
N VAL A 158 -24.66 45.31 -30.69
CA VAL A 158 -24.73 46.55 -31.46
C VAL A 158 -23.64 47.49 -30.94
N PRO A 159 -22.70 47.97 -31.78
CA PRO A 159 -21.68 48.90 -31.33
C PRO A 159 -22.33 50.26 -31.02
N LEU A 160 -22.24 50.70 -29.77
CA LEU A 160 -22.64 52.04 -29.36
C LEU A 160 -21.65 53.05 -29.95
N LYS A 161 -22.09 53.73 -31.01
CA LYS A 161 -21.42 54.87 -31.64
C LYS A 161 -21.00 55.89 -30.57
N GLU A 162 -19.72 56.25 -30.56
CA GLU A 162 -19.17 57.34 -29.75
C GLU A 162 -19.96 58.62 -30.02
N ARG A 163 -20.60 59.16 -28.97
CA ARG A 163 -21.21 60.49 -29.01
C ARG A 163 -20.09 61.51 -28.90
N LYS A 164 -19.88 62.28 -29.98
CA LYS A 164 -19.24 63.60 -29.92
C LYS A 164 -20.19 64.60 -29.29
#